data_AF-A0AAD9R815-F1
#
_entry.id   AF-A0AAD9R815-F1
#
_cell.length_a   1.000
_cell.length_b   1.000
_cell.length_c   1.000
_cell.angle_alpha   90.00
_cell.angle_beta   90.00
_cell.angle_gamma   90.00
#
_symmetry.space_group_name_H-M   'P 1'
#
loop_
_entity.id
_entity.type
_entity.pdbx_description
1 polymer ?
#
loop_
_entity_poly.entity_id
_entity_poly.type
_entity_poly.pdbx_seq_one_letter_code
_entity_poly.pdbx_strand_id
1 'polypeptide(L)'
;MVINYDRDYFFDYFGFKTLERSYLMRRQSSSAESESRGTSSSTSLLLVERPQHMLMRVALFIHRNDIGRVCETYDLMSRHIFIHATPTLCSAGSKRPSLSSCFLTQINEDSIDGIFGTLKDCARIAKSGGGIGLSVTNVRAKGSRIVSTNGKSNGIVPMLRVFASTSHYVDQGGNKRPGAMAVYIEPWHADIFEFLDLRKNTGSEHQRAREL
;
A
#
# COMPACT_ATOMS: atom_id res chain seq x y z
N MET A 1 5.77 -23.92 26.86
CA MET A 1 5.16 -23.60 25.54
C MET A 1 5.41 -22.14 25.27
N VAL A 2 6.01 -21.77 24.13
CA VAL A 2 6.42 -20.36 23.87
C VAL A 2 5.21 -19.47 23.62
N ILE A 3 4.17 -19.98 22.95
CA ILE A 3 2.93 -19.25 22.73
C ILE A 3 2.08 -19.26 24.01
N ASN A 4 1.62 -18.07 24.43
CA ASN A 4 0.67 -17.92 25.54
C ASN A 4 -0.66 -17.35 25.02
N TYR A 5 -1.70 -18.19 24.99
CA TYR A 5 -3.03 -17.82 24.50
C TYR A 5 -3.81 -16.87 25.42
N ASP A 6 -3.45 -16.75 26.69
CA ASP A 6 -4.11 -15.81 27.60
C ASP A 6 -3.86 -14.36 27.18
N ARG A 7 -2.80 -14.11 26.41
CA ARG A 7 -2.49 -12.81 25.83
C ARG A 7 -3.43 -12.39 24.70
N ASP A 8 -4.27 -13.29 24.17
CA ASP A 8 -5.33 -12.90 23.23
C ASP A 8 -6.36 -11.98 23.91
N TYR A 9 -6.52 -12.07 25.24
CA TYR A 9 -7.41 -11.21 26.01
C TYR A 9 -6.84 -9.83 26.32
N PHE A 10 -5.60 -9.53 25.91
CA PHE A 10 -5.02 -8.18 26.05
C PHE A 10 -5.56 -7.20 25.01
N PHE A 11 -6.19 -7.71 23.94
CA PHE A 11 -6.82 -6.87 22.93
C PHE A 11 -8.20 -6.41 23.41
N ASP A 12 -8.50 -5.13 23.20
CA ASP A 12 -9.85 -4.61 23.33
C ASP A 12 -10.75 -5.15 22.21
N TYR A 13 -12.06 -4.98 22.36
CA TYR A 13 -13.03 -5.47 21.38
C TYR A 13 -12.77 -4.91 19.96
N PHE A 14 -12.45 -3.62 19.85
CA PHE A 14 -12.23 -2.99 18.54
C PHE A 14 -10.89 -3.39 17.91
N GLY A 15 -9.83 -3.51 18.71
CA GLY A 15 -8.55 -4.04 18.26
C GLY A 15 -8.70 -5.48 17.76
N PHE A 16 -9.39 -6.33 18.53
CA PHE A 16 -9.65 -7.70 18.12
C PHE A 16 -10.46 -7.78 16.82
N LYS A 17 -11.55 -7.01 16.69
CA LYS A 17 -12.36 -6.96 15.46
C LYS A 17 -11.57 -6.44 14.26
N THR A 18 -10.62 -5.54 14.49
CA THR A 18 -9.72 -5.05 13.44
C THR A 18 -8.76 -6.13 12.96
N LEU A 19 -8.17 -6.90 13.89
CA LEU A 19 -7.33 -8.05 13.57
C LEU A 19 -8.12 -9.12 12.80
N GLU A 20 -9.31 -9.46 13.30
CA GLU A 20 -10.22 -10.41 12.68
C GLU A 20 -10.58 -10.00 11.24
N ARG A 21 -10.86 -8.70 11.01
CA ARG A 21 -11.28 -8.19 9.69
C ARG A 21 -10.18 -8.26 8.64
N SER A 22 -8.94 -7.91 8.99
CA SER A 22 -7.93 -7.55 7.98
C SER A 22 -6.58 -8.26 8.11
N TYR A 23 -6.22 -8.80 9.28
CA TYR A 23 -4.85 -9.26 9.57
C TYR A 23 -4.71 -10.77 9.70
N LEU A 24 -5.73 -11.43 10.26
CA LEU A 24 -5.70 -12.88 10.48
C LEU A 24 -5.98 -13.65 9.19
N MET A 25 -5.18 -14.68 8.91
CA MET A 25 -5.35 -15.49 7.69
C MET A 25 -6.67 -16.27 7.72
N ARG A 26 -7.30 -16.35 6.54
CA ARG A 26 -8.53 -17.13 6.32
C ARG A 26 -8.32 -18.16 5.24
N ARG A 27 -9.00 -19.30 5.37
CA ARG A 27 -9.05 -20.37 4.39
C ARG A 27 -10.44 -20.44 3.78
N GLN A 28 -10.52 -20.61 2.47
CA GLN A 28 -11.79 -20.96 1.82
C GLN A 28 -12.19 -22.37 2.27
N SER A 29 -13.40 -22.53 2.81
CA SER A 29 -13.95 -23.85 3.05
C SER A 29 -14.27 -24.49 1.70
N SER A 30 -13.58 -25.57 1.34
CA SER A 30 -14.06 -26.48 0.29
C SER A 30 -15.39 -27.06 0.75
N SER A 31 -16.39 -26.99 -0.12
CA SER A 31 -17.81 -27.29 0.06
C SER A 31 -18.11 -28.74 0.46
N ALA A 32 -17.78 -29.13 1.70
CA ALA A 32 -18.19 -30.40 2.30
C ALA A 32 -18.69 -30.28 3.76
N GLU A 33 -18.54 -29.11 4.41
CA GLU A 33 -18.95 -28.88 5.81
C GLU A 33 -20.08 -27.84 5.96
N SER A 34 -20.55 -27.25 4.84
CA SER A 34 -21.63 -26.26 4.82
C SER A 34 -23.01 -26.90 4.60
N GLU A 35 -23.54 -27.59 5.59
CA GLU A 35 -24.99 -27.93 5.60
C GLU A 35 -25.74 -27.43 6.85
N SER A 36 -25.07 -26.86 7.85
CA SER A 36 -25.72 -26.56 9.14
C SER A 36 -25.76 -25.09 9.56
N ARG A 37 -25.30 -24.14 8.74
CA ARG A 37 -25.44 -22.70 9.04
C ARG A 37 -25.98 -21.93 7.85
N GLY A 38 -27.30 -21.89 7.76
CA GLY A 38 -28.03 -21.07 6.80
C GLY A 38 -27.75 -19.58 7.01
N THR A 39 -27.08 -18.96 6.06
CA THR A 39 -27.31 -17.57 5.64
C THR A 39 -26.62 -17.31 4.31
N SER A 40 -27.30 -16.56 3.46
CA SER A 40 -27.11 -16.31 2.03
C SER A 40 -25.69 -15.93 1.56
N SER A 41 -25.27 -16.56 0.47
CA SER A 41 -24.46 -15.99 -0.64
C SER A 41 -23.20 -15.17 -0.29
N SER A 42 -22.40 -15.64 0.66
CA SER A 42 -21.00 -15.21 0.80
C SER A 42 -20.14 -16.43 1.06
N THR A 43 -19.09 -16.63 0.26
CA THR A 43 -18.07 -17.66 0.51
C THR A 43 -17.60 -17.55 1.97
N SER A 44 -17.98 -18.51 2.81
CA SER A 44 -17.64 -18.49 4.23
C SER A 44 -16.13 -18.73 4.37
N LEU A 45 -15.39 -17.64 4.60
CA LEU A 45 -13.95 -17.69 4.84
C LEU A 45 -13.74 -18.05 6.32
N LEU A 46 -13.23 -19.25 6.57
CA LEU A 46 -12.93 -19.71 7.92
C LEU A 46 -11.65 -19.04 8.43
N LEU A 47 -11.72 -18.42 9.61
CA LEU A 47 -10.57 -17.87 10.32
C LEU A 47 -9.68 -19.01 10.81
N VAL A 48 -8.41 -19.02 10.42
CA VAL A 48 -7.46 -20.10 10.79
C VAL A 48 -6.45 -19.63 11.84
N GLU A 49 -6.15 -18.34 11.89
CA GLU A 49 -5.18 -17.77 12.83
C GLU A 49 -5.85 -17.13 14.04
N ARG A 50 -5.28 -17.36 15.22
CA ARG A 50 -5.47 -16.53 16.42
C ARG A 50 -4.47 -15.37 16.40
N PRO A 51 -4.69 -14.28 17.17
CA PRO A 51 -3.72 -13.19 17.28
C PRO A 51 -2.31 -13.70 17.61
N GLN A 52 -2.16 -14.58 18.59
CA GLN A 52 -0.83 -15.15 18.89
C GLN A 52 -0.19 -15.92 17.73
N HIS A 53 -0.97 -16.63 16.91
CA HIS A 53 -0.44 -17.34 15.74
C HIS A 53 0.13 -16.37 14.71
N MET A 54 -0.57 -15.26 14.48
CA MET A 54 -0.13 -14.20 13.57
C MET A 54 1.16 -13.54 14.07
N LEU A 55 1.26 -13.22 15.36
CA LEU A 55 2.50 -12.66 15.94
C LEU A 55 3.67 -13.64 15.85
N MET A 56 3.45 -14.92 16.12
CA MET A 56 4.49 -15.96 16.00
C MET A 56 4.92 -16.15 14.54
N ARG A 57 3.99 -16.17 13.58
CA ARG A 57 4.29 -16.22 12.14
C ARG A 57 5.20 -15.07 11.72
N VAL A 58 4.92 -13.86 12.20
CA VAL A 58 5.74 -12.67 11.91
C VAL A 58 7.13 -12.81 12.50
N ALA A 59 7.25 -13.18 13.78
CA ALA A 59 8.53 -13.37 14.45
C ALA A 59 9.40 -14.44 13.76
N LEU A 60 8.81 -15.59 13.42
CA LEU A 60 9.46 -16.66 12.67
C LEU A 60 9.93 -16.20 11.29
N PHE A 61 9.11 -15.42 10.58
CA PHE A 61 9.47 -14.95 9.25
C PHE A 61 10.65 -13.99 9.25
N ILE A 62 10.73 -13.12 10.27
CA ILE A 62 11.78 -12.11 10.42
C ILE A 62 13.11 -12.77 10.82
N HIS A 63 13.10 -13.61 11.86
CA HIS A 63 14.32 -14.15 12.46
C HIS A 63 14.73 -15.55 11.96
N ARG A 64 13.82 -16.24 11.25
CA ARG A 64 14.04 -17.56 10.63
C ARG A 64 14.61 -18.60 11.60
N ASN A 65 15.90 -18.90 11.48
CA ASN A 65 16.57 -19.97 12.23
C ASN A 65 17.01 -19.53 13.64
N ASP A 66 17.01 -18.23 13.94
CA ASP A 66 17.38 -17.71 15.26
C ASP A 66 16.19 -17.78 16.23
N ILE A 67 16.01 -18.95 16.84
CA ILE A 67 14.90 -19.21 17.77
C ILE A 67 14.96 -18.31 19.02
N GLY A 68 16.16 -17.90 19.45
CA GLY A 68 16.32 -16.99 20.58
C GLY A 68 15.64 -15.65 20.30
N ARG A 69 15.95 -15.05 19.14
CA ARG A 69 15.33 -13.79 18.70
C ARG A 69 13.85 -13.94 18.34
N VAL A 70 13.43 -15.09 17.79
CA VAL A 70 11.99 -15.38 17.56
C VAL A 70 11.22 -15.28 18.88
N CYS A 71 11.71 -15.93 19.93
CA CYS A 71 11.04 -15.94 21.23
C CYS A 71 11.00 -14.53 21.86
N GLU A 72 12.11 -13.79 21.77
CA GLU A 72 12.21 -12.41 22.24
C GLU A 72 11.20 -11.49 21.53
N THR A 73 11.21 -11.48 20.20
CA THR A 73 10.30 -10.65 19.38
C THR A 73 8.84 -11.03 19.62
N TYR A 74 8.53 -12.33 19.73
CA TYR A 74 7.18 -12.77 20.08
C TYR A 74 6.76 -12.29 21.48
N ASP A 75 7.61 -12.39 22.51
CA ASP A 75 7.27 -11.94 23.86
C ASP A 75 7.00 -10.42 23.87
N LEU A 76 7.86 -9.64 23.24
CA LEU A 76 7.72 -8.19 23.16
C LEU A 76 6.45 -7.76 22.40
N MET A 77 6.14 -8.40 21.27
CA MET A 77 4.93 -8.11 20.49
C MET A 77 3.66 -8.54 21.21
N SER A 78 3.62 -9.75 21.77
CA SER A 78 2.43 -10.28 22.47
C SER A 78 2.14 -9.59 23.79
N ARG A 79 3.12 -8.87 24.38
CA ARG A 79 2.93 -7.98 25.52
C ARG A 79 2.63 -6.52 25.13
N HIS A 80 2.44 -6.26 23.83
CA HIS A 80 2.17 -4.93 23.27
C HIS A 80 3.26 -3.88 23.54
N ILE A 81 4.52 -4.30 23.70
CA ILE A 81 5.66 -3.37 23.87
C ILE A 81 5.95 -2.64 22.55
N PHE A 82 5.85 -3.35 21.43
CA PHE A 82 5.87 -2.78 20.09
C PHE A 82 5.08 -3.65 19.12
N ILE A 83 4.81 -3.14 17.92
CA ILE A 83 4.20 -3.91 16.84
C ILE A 83 4.79 -3.51 15.49
N HIS A 84 4.89 -4.47 14.56
CA HIS A 84 5.30 -4.19 13.19
C HIS A 84 4.17 -3.55 12.37
N ALA A 85 4.55 -2.89 11.28
CA ALA A 85 3.61 -2.25 10.37
C ALA A 85 2.69 -3.27 9.66
N THR A 86 1.54 -2.78 9.16
CA THR A 86 0.51 -3.65 8.55
C THR A 86 1.04 -4.59 7.46
N PRO A 87 1.87 -4.16 6.49
CA PRO A 87 2.37 -5.07 5.46
C PRO A 87 3.22 -6.20 6.03
N THR A 88 3.99 -5.93 7.08
CA THR A 88 4.73 -6.96 7.80
C THR A 88 3.78 -7.98 8.43
N LEU A 89 2.75 -7.53 9.15
CA LEU A 89 1.78 -8.42 9.81
C LEU A 89 0.98 -9.28 8.80
N CYS A 90 0.55 -8.67 7.69
CA CYS A 90 -0.29 -9.34 6.69
C CYS A 90 0.50 -10.23 5.72
N SER A 91 1.74 -9.87 5.38
CA SER A 91 2.50 -10.52 4.30
C SER A 91 3.64 -11.42 4.79
N ALA A 92 4.06 -11.33 6.06
CA ALA A 92 5.04 -12.26 6.62
C ALA A 92 4.54 -13.71 6.53
N GLY A 93 5.37 -14.61 5.99
CA GLY A 93 5.00 -16.01 5.77
C GLY A 93 4.14 -16.28 4.53
N SER A 94 3.81 -15.26 3.73
CA SER A 94 3.14 -15.44 2.44
C SER A 94 4.13 -15.82 1.32
N LYS A 95 3.61 -16.33 0.19
CA LYS A 95 4.43 -16.76 -0.97
C LYS A 95 5.23 -15.62 -1.61
N ARG A 96 4.72 -14.38 -1.56
CA ARG A 96 5.38 -13.17 -2.09
C ARG A 96 5.32 -12.08 -1.03
N PRO A 97 6.23 -12.12 -0.05
CA PRO A 97 6.19 -11.25 1.12
C PRO A 97 6.62 -9.83 0.75
N SER A 98 5.70 -8.87 0.88
CA SER A 98 5.99 -7.43 0.82
C SER A 98 5.89 -6.86 2.24
N LEU A 99 7.02 -6.66 2.90
CA LEU A 99 7.05 -6.19 4.30
C LEU A 99 7.08 -4.67 4.42
N SER A 100 7.53 -3.97 3.38
CA SER A 100 7.70 -2.52 3.35
C SER A 100 6.41 -1.82 2.95
N SER A 101 6.11 -0.72 3.62
CA SER A 101 4.86 0.04 3.40
C SER A 101 5.03 1.24 2.48
N CYS A 102 6.17 1.93 2.57
CA CYS A 102 6.37 3.25 1.97
C CYS A 102 7.57 3.23 1.03
N PHE A 103 7.42 3.87 -0.11
CA PHE A 103 8.44 3.95 -1.14
C PHE A 103 8.60 5.41 -1.57
N LEU A 104 9.84 5.86 -1.71
CA LEU A 104 10.18 7.16 -2.27
C LEU A 104 10.81 6.93 -3.64
N THR A 105 10.33 7.67 -4.63
CA THR A 105 10.84 7.61 -5.99
C THR A 105 10.85 9.00 -6.61
N GLN A 106 11.66 9.18 -7.63
CA GLN A 106 11.75 10.39 -8.43
C GLN A 106 11.51 10.01 -9.88
N ILE A 107 11.01 10.95 -10.69
CA ILE A 107 10.98 10.74 -12.14
C ILE A 107 12.41 10.47 -12.62
N ASN A 108 12.62 9.35 -13.31
CA ASN A 108 13.97 8.89 -13.68
C ASN A 108 14.68 9.90 -14.58
N GLU A 109 13.97 10.39 -15.59
CA GLU A 109 14.47 11.35 -16.57
C GLU A 109 13.33 12.24 -17.07
N ASP A 110 13.64 13.48 -17.46
CA ASP A 110 12.71 14.40 -18.13
C ASP A 110 12.54 14.02 -19.62
N SER A 111 12.07 12.79 -19.83
CA SER A 111 11.81 12.17 -21.13
C SER A 111 10.54 11.31 -21.03
N ILE A 112 9.90 11.00 -22.17
CA ILE A 112 8.72 10.12 -22.17
C ILE A 112 9.08 8.74 -21.62
N ASP A 113 10.23 8.19 -22.02
CA ASP A 113 10.70 6.88 -21.54
C ASP A 113 10.98 6.91 -20.03
N GLY A 114 11.58 7.99 -19.52
CA GLY A 114 11.81 8.19 -18.09
C GLY A 114 10.50 8.27 -17.29
N ILE A 115 9.55 9.10 -17.75
CA ILE A 115 8.25 9.29 -17.09
C ILE A 115 7.43 7.99 -17.06
N PHE A 116 7.31 7.31 -18.20
CA PHE A 116 6.56 6.04 -18.28
C PHE A 116 7.29 4.88 -17.59
N GLY A 117 8.62 4.93 -17.54
CA GLY A 117 9.44 4.03 -16.72
C GLY A 117 9.09 4.16 -15.24
N THR A 118 9.10 5.39 -14.70
CA THR A 118 8.70 5.64 -13.31
C THR A 118 7.22 5.27 -13.07
N LEU A 119 6.32 5.55 -14.01
CA LEU A 119 4.91 5.15 -13.91
C LEU A 119 4.74 3.62 -13.78
N LYS A 120 5.50 2.85 -14.56
CA LYS A 120 5.51 1.37 -14.49
C LYS A 120 5.99 0.88 -13.13
N ASP A 121 7.01 1.51 -12.56
CA ASP A 121 7.51 1.16 -11.23
C ASP A 121 6.51 1.54 -10.14
N CYS A 122 5.89 2.71 -10.23
CA CYS A 122 4.77 3.10 -9.36
C CYS A 122 3.62 2.08 -9.41
N ALA A 123 3.22 1.63 -10.60
CA ALA A 123 2.17 0.62 -10.77
C ALA A 123 2.56 -0.72 -10.10
N ARG A 124 3.83 -1.12 -10.20
CA ARG A 124 4.33 -2.35 -9.53
C ARG A 124 4.30 -2.21 -8.01
N ILE A 125 4.70 -1.06 -7.48
CA ILE A 125 4.66 -0.78 -6.03
C ILE A 125 3.22 -0.76 -5.52
N ALA A 126 2.32 -0.07 -6.23
CA ALA A 126 0.91 0.01 -5.89
C ALA A 126 0.24 -1.37 -5.87
N LYS A 127 0.56 -2.24 -6.84
CA LYS A 127 0.11 -3.64 -6.89
C LYS A 127 0.50 -4.43 -5.64
N SER A 128 1.68 -4.16 -5.08
CA SER A 128 2.18 -4.80 -3.85
C SER A 128 1.64 -4.16 -2.57
N GLY A 129 0.78 -3.14 -2.69
CA GLY A 129 0.13 -2.47 -1.56
C GLY A 129 0.96 -1.37 -0.89
N GLY A 130 2.02 -0.90 -1.54
CA GLY A 130 2.88 0.17 -1.05
C GLY A 130 2.35 1.56 -1.35
N GLY A 131 2.51 2.50 -0.41
CA GLY A 131 2.30 3.92 -0.64
C GLY A 131 3.54 4.56 -1.27
N ILE A 132 3.32 5.56 -2.14
CA ILE A 132 4.39 6.13 -2.98
C ILE A 132 4.54 7.63 -2.68
N GLY A 133 5.76 8.08 -2.46
CA GLY A 133 6.17 9.48 -2.53
C GLY A 133 6.92 9.72 -3.84
N LEU A 134 6.39 10.53 -4.75
CA LEU A 134 6.96 10.79 -6.06
C LEU A 134 7.47 12.23 -6.14
N SER A 135 8.77 12.43 -6.34
CA SER A 135 9.33 13.75 -6.67
C SER A 135 9.24 14.03 -8.17
N VAL A 136 8.67 15.18 -8.54
CA VAL A 136 8.48 15.63 -9.95
C VAL A 136 9.22 16.91 -10.28
N THR A 137 10.04 17.43 -9.37
CA THR A 137 10.76 18.71 -9.53
C THR A 137 11.64 18.77 -10.78
N ASN A 138 12.14 17.62 -11.24
CA ASN A 138 13.01 17.53 -12.42
C ASN A 138 12.27 17.49 -13.76
N VAL A 139 10.94 17.46 -13.77
CA VAL A 139 10.14 17.50 -15.01
C VAL A 139 10.02 18.93 -15.50
N ARG A 140 10.13 19.14 -16.82
CA ARG A 140 10.02 20.49 -17.39
C ARG A 140 8.62 21.09 -17.22
N ALA A 141 8.58 22.39 -16.91
CA ALA A 141 7.34 23.15 -16.76
C ALA A 141 6.61 23.40 -18.09
N LYS A 142 5.35 23.85 -18.00
CA LYS A 142 4.50 24.22 -19.13
C LYS A 142 5.14 25.31 -19.99
N GLY A 143 5.07 25.15 -21.31
CA GLY A 143 5.64 26.09 -22.28
C GLY A 143 7.13 25.88 -22.59
N SER A 144 7.83 25.00 -21.85
CA SER A 144 9.22 24.66 -22.10
C SER A 144 9.42 24.02 -23.48
N ARG A 145 10.51 24.37 -24.17
CA ARG A 145 10.81 23.86 -25.52
C ARG A 145 11.15 22.37 -25.51
N ILE A 146 10.60 21.63 -26.48
CA ILE A 146 10.96 20.23 -26.75
C ILE A 146 11.78 20.20 -28.04
N VAL A 147 13.06 19.86 -27.92
CA VAL A 147 14.00 19.91 -29.06
C VAL A 147 13.62 18.92 -30.16
N SER A 148 13.21 17.70 -29.80
CA SER A 148 12.93 16.63 -30.76
C SER A 148 11.71 16.88 -31.64
N THR A 149 10.62 17.38 -31.07
CA THR A 149 9.35 17.62 -31.79
C THR A 149 9.16 19.08 -32.19
N ASN A 150 10.10 19.96 -31.82
CA ASN A 150 9.98 21.41 -31.94
C ASN A 150 8.69 22.00 -31.31
N GLY A 151 8.09 21.27 -30.36
CA GLY A 151 6.87 21.65 -29.65
C GLY A 151 7.14 22.31 -28.30
N LYS A 152 6.05 22.61 -27.58
CA LYS A 152 6.07 23.09 -26.19
C LYS A 152 5.51 22.03 -25.24
N SER A 153 6.08 21.94 -24.05
CA SER A 153 5.59 21.06 -22.98
C SER A 153 4.22 21.51 -22.47
N ASN A 154 3.36 20.54 -22.13
CA ASN A 154 2.09 20.80 -21.46
C ASN A 154 2.23 20.90 -19.93
N GLY A 155 3.45 20.73 -19.39
CA GLY A 155 3.76 20.83 -17.96
C GLY A 155 3.42 19.59 -17.15
N ILE A 156 3.46 19.73 -15.83
CA ILE A 156 3.28 18.62 -14.89
C ILE A 156 1.82 18.19 -14.71
N VAL A 157 0.85 19.09 -14.92
CA VAL A 157 -0.58 18.81 -14.64
C VAL A 157 -1.11 17.63 -15.46
N PRO A 158 -0.94 17.58 -16.80
CA PRO A 158 -1.40 16.44 -17.58
C PRO A 158 -0.66 15.15 -17.24
N MET A 159 0.63 15.23 -16.93
CA MET A 159 1.42 14.08 -16.49
C MET A 159 0.83 13.51 -15.20
N LEU A 160 0.60 14.33 -14.18
CA LEU A 160 0.05 13.91 -12.90
C LEU A 160 -1.34 13.28 -13.03
N ARG A 161 -2.15 13.71 -14.00
CA ARG A 161 -3.43 13.03 -14.29
C ARG A 161 -3.24 11.59 -14.75
N VAL A 162 -2.20 11.28 -15.51
CA VAL A 162 -1.88 9.89 -15.91
C VAL A 162 -1.48 9.05 -14.69
N PHE A 163 -0.68 9.63 -13.79
CA PHE A 163 -0.33 8.98 -12.52
C PHE A 163 -1.56 8.75 -11.64
N ALA A 164 -2.46 9.72 -11.53
CA ALA A 164 -3.71 9.62 -10.77
C ALA A 164 -4.61 8.48 -11.30
N SER A 165 -4.86 8.47 -12.61
CA SER A 165 -5.65 7.42 -13.26
C SER A 165 -5.02 6.04 -13.10
N THR A 166 -3.69 5.95 -13.14
CA THR A 166 -2.96 4.69 -12.94
C THR A 166 -3.06 4.22 -11.49
N SER A 167 -2.95 5.12 -10.51
CA SER A 167 -3.12 4.81 -9.09
C SER A 167 -4.52 4.27 -8.80
N HIS A 168 -5.54 4.86 -9.43
CA HIS A 168 -6.92 4.41 -9.32
C HIS A 168 -7.15 3.05 -10.01
N TYR A 169 -6.54 2.83 -11.17
CA TYR A 169 -6.65 1.57 -11.91
C TYR A 169 -5.99 0.40 -11.17
N VAL A 170 -4.81 0.62 -10.59
CA VAL A 170 -4.08 -0.40 -9.81
C VAL A 170 -4.61 -0.40 -8.37
N ASP A 171 -5.91 -0.66 -8.24
CA ASP A 171 -6.51 -0.94 -6.94
C ASP A 171 -5.99 -2.29 -6.42
N GLN A 172 -5.91 -2.44 -5.10
CA GLN A 172 -5.31 -3.61 -4.45
C GLN A 172 -6.23 -4.85 -4.49
N GLY A 173 -6.70 -5.24 -5.67
CA GLY A 173 -7.31 -6.55 -5.95
C GLY A 173 -8.52 -6.85 -5.07
N GLY A 174 -9.44 -5.90 -4.95
CA GLY A 174 -10.65 -6.04 -4.12
C GLY A 174 -10.82 -4.97 -3.05
N ASN A 175 -10.42 -3.72 -3.35
CA ASN A 175 -10.77 -2.54 -2.57
C ASN A 175 -10.28 -2.53 -1.10
N LYS A 176 -9.22 -3.30 -0.76
CA LYS A 176 -8.67 -3.32 0.61
C LYS A 176 -7.93 -2.04 0.99
N ARG A 177 -7.25 -1.39 0.03
CA ARG A 177 -6.76 -0.01 0.13
C ARG A 177 -6.66 0.62 -1.27
N PRO A 178 -7.22 1.82 -1.50
CA PRO A 178 -6.97 2.57 -2.72
C PRO A 178 -5.47 2.92 -2.82
N GLY A 179 -4.92 2.93 -4.04
CA GLY A 179 -3.55 3.36 -4.28
C GLY A 179 -3.38 4.82 -3.83
N ALA A 180 -2.38 5.10 -2.99
CA ALA A 180 -2.09 6.44 -2.48
C ALA A 180 -0.71 6.89 -2.93
N MET A 181 -0.65 8.08 -3.55
CA MET A 181 0.58 8.65 -4.10
C MET A 181 0.71 10.13 -3.71
N ALA A 182 1.64 10.42 -2.81
CA ALA A 182 2.00 11.79 -2.49
C ALA A 182 3.01 12.32 -3.52
N VAL A 183 2.70 13.46 -4.14
CA VAL A 183 3.59 14.10 -5.10
C VAL A 183 4.35 15.25 -4.42
N TYR A 184 5.66 15.30 -4.63
CA TYR A 184 6.56 16.31 -4.09
C TYR A 184 7.09 17.18 -5.23
N ILE A 185 7.07 18.50 -4.99
CA ILE A 185 7.60 19.49 -5.91
C ILE A 185 8.21 20.64 -5.12
N GLU A 186 9.32 21.20 -5.62
CA GLU A 186 9.95 22.36 -5.01
C GLU A 186 9.25 23.67 -5.42
N PRO A 187 9.17 24.67 -4.52
CA PRO A 187 8.31 25.85 -4.72
C PRO A 187 8.77 26.80 -5.83
N TRP A 188 10.01 26.66 -6.32
CA TRP A 188 10.52 27.45 -7.45
C TRP A 188 10.09 26.91 -8.81
N HIS A 189 9.46 25.73 -8.86
CA HIS A 189 8.99 25.15 -10.11
C HIS A 189 7.89 26.01 -10.75
N ALA A 190 7.98 26.32 -12.04
CA ALA A 190 7.09 27.29 -12.67
C ALA A 190 5.59 26.87 -12.69
N ASP A 191 5.30 25.57 -12.63
CA ASP A 191 3.93 25.04 -12.53
C ASP A 191 3.39 24.96 -11.08
N ILE A 192 4.07 25.54 -10.07
CA ILE A 192 3.71 25.40 -8.64
C ILE A 192 2.28 25.82 -8.32
N PHE A 193 1.78 26.91 -8.91
CA PHE A 193 0.42 27.38 -8.66
C PHE A 193 -0.64 26.43 -9.23
N GLU A 194 -0.39 25.88 -10.43
CA GLU A 194 -1.30 24.87 -11.01
C GLU A 194 -1.26 23.56 -10.19
N PHE A 195 -0.09 23.21 -9.63
CA PHE A 195 0.07 22.05 -8.74
C PHE A 195 -0.76 22.16 -7.46
N LEU A 196 -0.73 23.32 -6.78
CA LEU A 196 -1.50 23.56 -5.56
C LEU A 196 -3.02 23.45 -5.77
N ASP A 197 -3.48 23.62 -7.02
CA ASP A 197 -4.89 23.57 -7.40
C ASP A 197 -5.40 22.17 -7.74
N LEU A 198 -4.52 21.16 -7.86
CA LEU A 198 -4.86 19.82 -8.35
C LEU A 198 -5.96 19.10 -7.55
N ARG A 199 -6.04 19.36 -6.23
CA ARG A 199 -7.01 18.74 -5.32
C ARG A 199 -8.25 19.60 -5.04
N LYS A 200 -8.36 20.79 -5.63
CA LYS A 200 -9.55 21.64 -5.43
C LYS A 200 -10.80 20.94 -5.98
N ASN A 201 -11.91 21.04 -5.25
CA ASN A 201 -13.19 20.48 -5.68
C ASN A 201 -13.75 21.23 -6.90
N THR A 202 -13.53 22.54 -6.98
CA THR A 202 -14.02 23.40 -8.06
C THR A 202 -12.98 23.53 -9.20
N GLY A 203 -13.48 23.85 -10.40
CA GLY A 203 -12.67 24.10 -11.60
C GLY A 203 -12.78 22.99 -12.66
N SER A 204 -11.97 23.09 -13.71
CA SER A 204 -12.00 22.14 -14.83
C SER A 204 -11.41 20.78 -14.45
N GLU A 205 -12.13 19.69 -14.71
CA GLU A 205 -11.67 18.31 -14.51
C GLU A 205 -10.36 17.99 -15.23
N HIS A 206 -10.08 18.67 -16.36
CA HIS A 206 -8.85 18.48 -17.11
C HIS A 206 -7.60 19.01 -16.39
N GLN A 207 -7.78 19.83 -15.34
CA GLN A 207 -6.74 20.43 -14.53
C GLN A 207 -6.77 19.91 -13.08
N ARG A 208 -7.41 18.75 -12.84
CA ARG A 208 -7.53 18.15 -11.51
C ARG A 208 -7.00 16.73 -11.51
N ALA A 209 -6.45 16.35 -10.36
CA ALA A 209 -5.94 15.01 -10.08
C ALA A 209 -6.24 14.68 -8.61
N ARG A 210 -7.53 14.51 -8.29
CA ARG A 210 -8.03 14.40 -6.90
C ARG A 210 -7.70 13.08 -6.21
N GLU A 211 -7.32 12.07 -7.00
CA GLU A 211 -6.94 10.73 -6.52
C GLU A 211 -5.48 10.67 -6.02
N LEU A 212 -4.72 11.77 -6.12
CA LEU A 212 -3.36 11.91 -5.59
C LEU A 212 -3.36 12.48 -4.15
#